data_AF-A0A7S0FH81-F1
#
_entry.id   AF-A0A7S0FH81-F1
#
_cell.length_a   1.000
_cell.length_b   1.000
_cell.length_c   1.000
_cell.angle_alpha   90.00
_cell.angle_beta   90.00
_cell.angle_gamma   90.00
#
_symmetry.space_group_name_H-M   'P 1'
#
loop_
_entity.id
_entity.type
_entity.pdbx_description
1 polymer ?
#
loop_
_entity_poly.entity_id
_entity_poly.type
_entity_poly.pdbx_seq_one_letter_code
_entity_poly.pdbx_strand_id
1 'polypeptide(L)'
;GIGSDGAIELARALECAEPAALRSLALAGNRVSDNGAQAFARALGGQAAAGGDVSDTAAAHPARRAGCLLRELDLRWNLVGNGGVAALLGAAWHRACTGRALDLHLDGNPGVMPSAGPQRGSLAAS
;
A
#
# COMPACT_ATOMS: atom_id res chain seq x y z
N GLY A 1 1.89 -0.31 18.00
CA GLY A 1 1.99 -0.81 16.62
C GLY A 1 0.85 -0.24 15.83
N ILE A 2 1.10 0.19 14.60
CA ILE A 2 0.08 0.74 13.72
C ILE A 2 -0.80 -0.40 13.21
N GLY A 3 -2.09 -0.32 13.51
CA GLY A 3 -3.11 -1.21 12.94
C GLY A 3 -3.70 -0.65 11.64
N SER A 4 -4.67 -1.36 11.08
CA SER A 4 -5.40 -0.94 9.88
C SER A 4 -5.91 0.50 9.94
N ASP A 5 -6.53 0.90 11.05
CA ASP A 5 -7.14 2.23 11.19
C ASP A 5 -6.09 3.34 11.24
N GLY A 6 -4.97 3.10 11.92
CA GLY A 6 -3.85 4.02 11.93
C GLY A 6 -3.19 4.16 10.55
N ALA A 7 -3.13 3.07 9.76
CA ALA A 7 -2.66 3.12 8.39
C ALA A 7 -3.61 3.90 7.47
N ILE A 8 -4.93 3.76 7.66
CA ILE A 8 -5.94 4.52 6.93
C ILE A 8 -5.81 6.02 7.21
N GLU A 9 -5.71 6.40 8.48
CA GLU A 9 -5.55 7.82 8.85
C GLU A 9 -4.22 8.39 8.37
N LEU A 10 -3.15 7.60 8.38
CA LEU A 10 -1.87 8.02 7.81
C LEU A 10 -1.96 8.21 6.29
N ALA A 11 -2.64 7.30 5.58
CA ALA A 11 -2.88 7.44 4.15
C ALA A 11 -3.71 8.69 3.82
N ARG A 12 -4.73 9.01 4.62
CA ARG A 12 -5.50 10.26 4.49
C ARG A 12 -4.64 11.50 4.73
N ALA A 13 -3.73 11.46 5.70
CA ALA A 13 -2.78 12.54 5.91
C ALA A 13 -1.86 12.76 4.68
N LEU A 14 -1.48 11.68 3.98
CA LEU A 14 -0.72 11.76 2.72
C LEU A 14 -1.54 12.33 1.56
N GLU A 15 -2.87 12.12 1.54
CA GLU A 15 -3.79 12.71 0.54
C GLU A 15 -4.03 14.20 0.73
N CYS A 16 -4.08 14.64 2.00
CA CYS A 16 -4.44 16.01 2.38
C CYS A 16 -3.23 16.96 2.50
N ALA A 17 -2.01 16.43 2.49
CA ALA A 17 -0.82 17.25 2.56
C ALA A 17 -0.50 17.92 1.20
N GLU A 18 -0.41 19.26 1.20
CA GLU A 18 0.45 20.03 0.27
C GLU A 18 1.79 19.31 0.09
N PRO A 19 2.43 19.34 -1.10
CA PRO A 19 3.40 18.35 -1.56
C PRO A 19 4.28 17.83 -0.43
N ALA A 20 3.88 16.68 0.12
CA ALA A 20 4.53 16.13 1.29
C ALA A 20 5.97 15.84 0.89
N ALA A 21 6.92 16.51 1.55
CA ALA A 21 8.35 16.28 1.36
C ALA A 21 8.79 14.86 1.79
N LEU A 22 7.84 14.03 2.26
CA LEU A 22 8.05 12.66 2.66
C LEU A 22 8.47 11.82 1.44
N ARG A 23 9.72 11.35 1.47
CA ARG A 23 10.30 10.51 0.41
C ARG A 23 10.26 9.03 0.73
N SER A 24 10.30 8.66 2.00
CA SER A 24 10.31 7.26 2.44
C SER A 24 9.39 7.11 3.65
N LEU A 25 8.60 6.04 3.67
CA LEU A 25 7.71 5.68 4.76
C LEU A 25 7.96 4.22 5.14
N ALA A 26 8.52 4.02 6.33
CA ALA A 26 8.80 2.70 6.88
C ALA A 26 7.75 2.30 7.92
N LEU A 27 7.00 1.25 7.61
CA LEU A 27 5.96 0.65 8.44
C LEU A 27 6.20 -0.85 8.64
N ALA A 28 7.42 -1.32 8.45
CA ALA A 28 7.77 -2.72 8.65
C ALA A 28 7.44 -3.21 10.08
N GLY A 29 6.97 -4.45 10.20
CA GLY A 29 6.67 -5.08 11.50
C GLY A 29 5.44 -4.51 12.22
N ASN A 30 4.48 -3.95 11.49
CA ASN A 30 3.23 -3.44 12.04
C ASN A 30 2.06 -4.41 11.77
N ARG A 31 0.82 -3.94 11.97
CA ARG A 31 -0.41 -4.72 11.75
C ARG A 31 -1.26 -4.08 10.64
N VAL A 32 -0.60 -3.60 9.59
CA VAL A 32 -1.29 -3.07 8.41
C VAL A 32 -1.95 -4.23 7.67
N SER A 33 -3.26 -4.15 7.47
CA SER A 33 -4.04 -5.13 6.70
C SER A 33 -4.27 -4.67 5.26
N ASP A 34 -5.00 -5.47 4.49
CA ASP A 34 -5.48 -5.10 3.15
C ASP A 34 -6.19 -3.74 3.11
N ASN A 35 -6.98 -3.41 4.14
CA ASN A 35 -7.69 -2.13 4.19
C ASN A 35 -6.72 -0.94 4.28
N GLY A 36 -5.66 -1.08 5.08
CA GLY A 36 -4.61 -0.06 5.20
C GLY A 36 -3.78 0.05 3.92
N ALA A 37 -3.42 -1.09 3.31
CA ALA A 37 -2.71 -1.13 2.03
C ALA A 37 -3.53 -0.51 0.89
N GLN A 38 -4.84 -0.77 0.83
CA GLN A 38 -5.74 -0.13 -0.13
C GLN A 38 -5.85 1.37 0.09
N ALA A 39 -5.86 1.83 1.35
CA ALA A 39 -5.84 3.26 1.65
C ALA A 39 -4.54 3.91 1.14
N PHE A 40 -3.37 3.30 1.36
CA PHE A 40 -2.11 3.77 0.77
C PHE A 40 -2.15 3.77 -0.76
N ALA A 41 -2.68 2.72 -1.39
CA ALA A 41 -2.82 2.66 -2.83
C ALA A 41 -3.69 3.80 -3.39
N ARG A 42 -4.79 4.13 -2.73
CA ARG A 42 -5.65 5.27 -3.10
C ARG A 42 -4.94 6.61 -2.94
N ALA A 43 -4.22 6.77 -1.83
CA ALA A 43 -3.46 7.99 -1.55
C ALA A 43 -2.32 8.23 -2.55
N LEU A 44 -1.64 7.16 -2.96
CA LEU A 44 -0.46 7.22 -3.82
C LEU A 44 -0.80 7.18 -5.31
N GLY A 45 -1.79 6.36 -5.70
CA GLY A 45 -2.17 6.12 -7.09
C GLY A 45 -3.25 7.05 -7.62
N GLY A 46 -4.05 7.67 -6.74
CA GLY A 46 -5.21 8.47 -7.10
C GLY A 46 -6.35 7.61 -7.65
N GLN A 47 -7.40 7.38 -6.84
CA GLN A 47 -8.75 6.88 -7.19
C GLN A 47 -8.92 5.73 -8.23
N ALA A 48 -7.87 5.01 -8.64
CA ALA A 48 -7.97 3.83 -9.50
C ALA A 48 -7.92 2.50 -8.73
N ALA A 49 -7.84 2.55 -7.40
CA ALA A 49 -7.82 1.37 -6.53
C ALA A 49 -9.20 1.13 -5.88
N ALA A 50 -10.19 0.85 -6.73
CA ALA A 50 -11.41 0.16 -6.34
C ALA A 50 -11.67 -0.89 -7.41
N GLY A 51 -11.67 -2.16 -7.02
CA GLY A 51 -11.78 -3.30 -7.92
C GLY A 51 -12.95 -3.16 -8.89
N GLY A 52 -12.67 -3.44 -10.16
CA GLY A 52 -13.65 -3.40 -11.23
C GLY A 52 -12.95 -3.07 -12.54
N ASP A 53 -12.65 -4.12 -13.29
CA ASP A 53 -12.40 -4.16 -14.73
C ASP A 53 -11.43 -3.12 -15.34
N VAL A 54 -10.37 -3.62 -15.99
CA VAL A 54 -9.52 -2.81 -16.86
C VAL A 54 -10.28 -2.59 -18.18
N SER A 55 -11.34 -1.80 -18.11
CA SER A 55 -12.05 -1.29 -19.28
C SER A 55 -11.90 0.23 -19.29
N ASP A 56 -10.76 0.66 -19.80
CA ASP A 56 -10.60 1.85 -20.65
C ASP A 56 -11.26 3.17 -20.20
N THR A 57 -11.28 3.46 -18.90
CA THR A 57 -11.67 4.77 -18.37
C THR A 57 -10.45 5.52 -17.82
N ALA A 58 -9.43 5.63 -18.68
CA ALA A 58 -8.29 6.53 -18.50
C ALA A 58 -8.62 8.00 -18.82
N ALA A 59 -9.86 8.46 -18.61
CA ALA A 59 -10.27 9.80 -19.00
C ALA A 59 -11.20 10.46 -17.97
N ALA A 60 -10.78 11.65 -17.55
CA ALA A 60 -11.60 12.71 -16.97
C ALA A 60 -11.88 12.68 -15.46
N HIS A 61 -10.86 12.62 -14.62
CA HIS A 61 -10.81 13.51 -13.45
C HIS A 61 -9.53 14.33 -13.53
N PRO A 62 -9.54 15.65 -13.25
CA PRO A 62 -8.30 16.41 -13.15
C PRO A 62 -7.46 15.68 -12.12
N ALA A 63 -6.39 15.03 -12.57
CA ALA A 63 -5.43 14.34 -11.75
C ALA A 63 -5.06 15.32 -10.65
N ARG A 64 -5.67 15.15 -9.46
CA ARG A 64 -5.40 15.96 -8.29
C ARG A 64 -3.89 15.92 -8.22
N ARG A 65 -3.24 17.08 -8.22
CA ARG A 65 -1.78 17.22 -8.09
C ARG A 65 -1.42 16.67 -6.71
N ALA A 66 -1.54 15.37 -6.50
CA ALA A 66 -1.15 14.69 -5.29
C ALA A 66 0.36 14.70 -5.36
N GLY A 67 0.94 15.74 -4.77
CA GLY A 67 2.38 15.89 -4.57
C GLY A 67 2.89 14.88 -3.56
N CYS A 68 2.61 13.59 -3.74
CA CYS A 68 3.31 12.55 -3.01
C CYS A 68 4.66 12.35 -3.68
N LEU A 69 5.70 12.97 -3.12
CA LEU A 69 7.10 12.70 -3.45
C LEU A 69 7.59 11.38 -2.86
N LEU A 70 6.70 10.60 -2.23
CA LEU A 70 7.03 9.31 -1.63
C LEU A 70 7.59 8.39 -2.70
N ARG A 71 8.86 8.06 -2.59
CA ARG A 71 9.59 7.15 -3.48
C ARG A 71 9.70 5.76 -2.91
N GLU A 72 9.47 5.59 -1.61
CA GLU A 72 9.66 4.32 -0.95
C GLU A 72 8.56 4.10 0.10
N LEU A 73 7.94 2.93 0.06
CA LEU A 73 7.01 2.44 1.07
C LEU A 73 7.42 1.04 1.49
N ASP A 74 7.85 0.93 2.74
CA ASP A 74 8.21 -0.35 3.35
C ASP A 74 7.10 -0.85 4.26
N LEU A 75 6.44 -1.92 3.84
CA LEU A 75 5.38 -2.61 4.58
C LEU A 75 5.80 -4.04 4.93
N ARG A 76 7.10 -4.38 4.95
CA ARG A 76 7.56 -5.75 5.26
C ARG A 76 7.00 -6.24 6.59
N TRP A 77 6.73 -7.54 6.70
CA TRP A 77 6.24 -8.17 7.94
C TRP A 77 4.96 -7.52 8.49
N ASN A 78 3.98 -7.26 7.63
CA ASN A 78 2.63 -6.83 8.00
C ASN A 78 1.61 -7.93 7.67
N LEU A 79 0.32 -7.58 7.70
CA LEU A 79 -0.80 -8.49 7.47
C LEU A 79 -1.49 -8.19 6.13
N VAL A 80 -0.72 -7.74 5.13
CA VAL A 80 -1.24 -7.43 3.79
C VAL A 80 -1.41 -8.72 2.98
N GLY A 81 -2.65 -9.07 2.64
CA GLY A 81 -3.02 -10.17 1.77
C GLY A 81 -2.95 -9.82 0.28
N ASN A 82 -3.37 -10.77 -0.57
CA ASN A 82 -3.30 -10.63 -2.03
C ASN A 82 -4.03 -9.37 -2.53
N GLY A 83 -5.16 -9.03 -1.92
CA GLY A 83 -5.95 -7.85 -2.31
C GLY A 83 -5.22 -6.54 -2.04
N GLY A 84 -4.57 -6.41 -0.89
CA GLY A 84 -3.76 -5.24 -0.55
C GLY A 84 -2.49 -5.14 -1.40
N VAL A 85 -1.80 -6.26 -1.65
CA VAL A 85 -0.62 -6.31 -2.53
C VAL A 85 -0.99 -5.87 -3.95
N ALA A 86 -2.07 -6.41 -4.52
CA ALA A 86 -2.54 -6.03 -5.85
C ALA A 86 -2.88 -4.54 -5.95
N ALA A 87 -3.52 -3.97 -4.92
CA ALA A 87 -3.83 -2.54 -4.88
C ALA A 87 -2.55 -1.69 -4.86
N LEU A 88 -1.56 -2.05 -4.04
CA LEU A 88 -0.28 -1.33 -3.96
C LEU A 88 0.50 -1.40 -5.28
N LEU A 89 0.56 -2.57 -5.91
CA LEU A 89 1.19 -2.74 -7.22
C LEU A 89 0.50 -1.92 -8.30
N GLY A 90 -0.84 -1.91 -8.33
CA GLY A 90 -1.61 -1.07 -9.25
C GLY A 90 -1.30 0.42 -9.08
N ALA A 91 -1.21 0.89 -7.84
CA ALA A 91 -0.81 2.26 -7.55
C ALA A 91 0.64 2.55 -7.97
N ALA A 92 1.59 1.66 -7.68
CA ALA A 92 2.98 1.81 -8.10
C ALA A 92 3.12 1.84 -9.63
N TRP A 93 2.35 1.01 -10.34
CA TRP A 93 2.30 1.00 -11.80
C TRP A 93 1.81 2.34 -12.36
N HIS A 94 0.67 2.83 -11.88
CA HIS A 94 0.12 4.12 -12.31
C HIS A 94 1.11 5.28 -12.06
N ARG A 95 1.82 5.23 -10.93
CA ARG A 95 2.87 6.19 -10.60
C ARG A 95 4.12 6.07 -11.49
N ALA A 96 4.49 4.85 -11.89
CA ALA A 96 5.58 4.64 -12.84
C ALA A 96 5.24 5.24 -14.22
N CYS A 97 4.01 5.04 -14.72
CA CYS A 97 3.53 5.63 -15.97
C CYS A 97 3.52 7.16 -15.95
N THR A 98 3.40 7.78 -14.77
CA THR A 98 3.40 9.24 -14.59
C THR A 98 4.77 9.81 -14.18
N GLY A 99 5.84 9.00 -14.26
CA GLY A 99 7.21 9.43 -13.99
C GLY A 99 7.56 9.58 -12.50
N ARG A 100 6.77 8.98 -11.60
CA ARG A 100 6.90 9.07 -10.14
C ARG A 100 7.07 7.69 -9.50
N ALA A 101 8.08 6.94 -9.95
CA ALA A 101 8.34 5.58 -9.45
C ALA A 101 8.28 5.48 -7.92
N LEU A 102 7.62 4.43 -7.45
CA LEU A 102 7.47 4.06 -6.05
C LEU A 102 8.11 2.68 -5.86
N ASP A 103 9.11 2.64 -5.00
CA ASP A 103 9.70 1.41 -4.49
C ASP A 103 8.81 0.84 -3.37
N LEU A 104 8.52 -0.46 -3.47
CA LEU A 104 7.59 -1.15 -2.59
C LEU A 104 8.28 -2.37 -1.98
N HIS A 105 8.47 -2.35 -0.66
CA HIS A 105 8.99 -3.50 0.08
C HIS A 105 7.84 -4.21 0.81
N LEU A 106 7.46 -5.40 0.34
CA LEU A 106 6.28 -6.13 0.83
C LEU A 106 6.62 -7.54 1.39
N ASP A 107 7.90 -7.89 1.53
CA ASP A 107 8.31 -9.21 2.04
C ASP A 107 7.70 -9.55 3.40
N GLY A 108 7.42 -10.83 3.64
CA GLY A 108 6.86 -11.27 4.92
C GLY A 108 5.38 -10.91 5.11
N ASN A 109 4.70 -10.40 4.07
CA ASN A 109 3.25 -10.25 4.04
C ASN A 109 2.57 -11.51 3.49
N PRO A 110 1.40 -11.91 4.03
CA PRO A 110 0.70 -13.11 3.58
C PRO A 110 0.31 -13.08 2.09
N GLY A 111 0.17 -11.89 1.49
CA GLY A 111 -0.12 -11.72 0.07
C GLY A 111 1.08 -11.82 -0.89
N VAL A 112 2.30 -11.87 -0.35
CA VAL A 112 3.55 -11.97 -1.13
C VAL A 112 4.19 -13.35 -0.99
N MET A 113 3.90 -14.04 0.12
CA MET A 113 4.42 -15.37 0.35
C MET A 113 3.85 -16.38 -0.65
N PRO A 114 4.69 -17.20 -1.33
CA PRO A 114 4.21 -18.38 -2.00
C PRO A 114 3.62 -19.32 -0.94
N SER A 115 2.40 -19.77 -1.18
CA SER A 115 1.65 -20.66 -0.29
C SER A 115 2.47 -21.87 0.16
N ALA A 116 3.01 -21.84 1.38
CA ALA A 116 3.51 -22.99 2.14
C ALA A 116 3.53 -22.66 3.65
N GLY A 117 2.73 -23.40 4.44
CA GLY A 117 2.53 -23.21 5.89
C GLY A 117 3.66 -23.80 6.77
N PRO A 118 3.39 -24.27 8.02
CA PRO A 118 2.39 -23.89 9.01
C PRO A 118 3.00 -23.04 10.15
N GLN A 119 2.13 -22.51 11.01
CA GLN A 119 2.45 -21.71 12.19
C GLN A 119 3.51 -22.37 13.10
N ARG A 120 4.62 -21.67 13.38
CA ARG A 120 5.47 -21.98 14.53
C ARG A 120 5.25 -20.92 15.60
N GLY A 121 4.40 -21.28 16.55
CA GLY A 121 4.12 -20.49 17.75
C GLY A 121 3.23 -21.20 18.77
N SER A 122 3.20 -22.53 18.80
CA SER A 122 2.78 -23.28 19.98
C SER A 122 4.00 -24.02 20.51
N LEU A 123 4.64 -23.43 21.52
CA LEU A 123 5.47 -24.16 22.48
C LEU A 123 4.65 -24.24 23.76
N ALA A 124 3.71 -25.18 23.78
CA ALA A 124 3.17 -25.75 25.01
C ALA A 124 3.71 -27.18 25.12
N ALA A 125 4.68 -27.35 26.03
CA ALA A 125 5.18 -28.57 26.69
C ALA A 125 6.58 -28.20 27.22
N SER A 126 6.88 -28.30 28.52
CA SER A 126 6.50 -29.31 29.50
C SER A 126 6.24 -28.72 30.88
#